data_AF-A0A973SV05-F1
#
_entry.id   AF-A0A973SV05-F1
#
_cell.length_a   1.000
_cell.length_b   1.000
_cell.length_c   1.000
_cell.angle_alpha   90.00
_cell.angle_beta   90.00
_cell.angle_gamma   90.00
#
_symmetry.space_group_name_H-M   'P 1'
#
loop_
_entity.id
_entity.type
_entity.pdbx_description
1 polymer ?
#
loop_
_entity_poly.entity_id
_entity_poly.type
_entity_poly.pdbx_seq_one_letter_code
_entity_poly.pdbx_strand_id
1 'polypeptide(L)'
;MSATRALCAAAVLLAAAACGISTTDVQNRGEAPVIKLPPPSKTIYLIKDGELALEPADVENGTVDSLLEALFAASNQPMTDRTTELRGLEYVRTKDSLDPVQRDEKQLPRTSTLTVYIKGDRPLTRLGKAQIVCTAQQETAFETVKIVREREGRPSKTEGRHICGDL
;
A
#
# COMPACT_ATOMS: atom_id res chain seq x y z
N MET A 1 35.49 52.51 60.37
CA MET A 1 34.90 52.88 59.05
C MET A 1 34.76 51.64 58.15
N SER A 2 33.93 50.65 58.53
CA SER A 2 33.85 49.36 57.78
C SER A 2 32.41 48.90 57.46
N ALA A 3 31.39 49.42 58.17
CA ALA A 3 30.01 48.96 58.00
C ALA A 3 29.36 49.42 56.68
N THR A 4 29.73 50.60 56.17
CA THR A 4 29.07 51.19 54.99
C THR A 4 29.49 50.55 53.66
N ARG A 5 30.70 49.97 53.58
CA ARG A 5 31.16 49.25 52.38
C ARG A 5 30.56 47.86 52.26
N ALA A 6 30.28 47.20 53.39
CA ALA A 6 29.65 45.88 53.39
C ALA A 6 28.17 45.93 52.93
N LEU A 7 27.44 47.00 53.28
CA LEU A 7 26.04 47.16 52.86
C LEU A 7 25.88 47.37 51.35
N CYS A 8 26.77 48.16 50.73
CA CYS A 8 26.71 48.40 49.28
C CYS A 8 27.09 47.16 48.46
N ALA A 9 28.01 46.33 48.95
CA ALA A 9 28.39 45.10 48.25
C ALA A 9 27.27 44.04 48.26
N ALA A 10 26.49 43.96 49.35
CA ALA A 10 25.35 43.05 49.44
C ALA A 10 24.18 43.45 48.51
N ALA A 11 23.94 44.75 48.35
CA ALA A 11 22.88 45.26 47.49
C ALA A 11 23.13 44.99 45.97
N VAL A 12 24.39 44.99 45.54
CA VAL A 12 24.76 44.72 44.14
C VAL A 12 24.61 43.23 43.78
N LEU A 13 24.90 42.32 44.72
CA LEU A 13 24.73 40.87 44.50
C LEU A 13 23.26 40.44 44.41
N LEU A 14 22.36 41.11 45.13
CA LEU A 14 20.91 40.83 45.07
C LEU A 14 20.27 41.31 43.75
N ALA A 15 20.80 42.37 43.13
CA ALA A 15 20.31 42.87 41.84
C ALA A 15 20.65 41.93 40.66
N ALA A 16 21.76 41.19 40.75
CA ALA A 16 22.18 40.25 39.70
C ALA A 16 21.35 38.95 39.67
N ALA A 17 20.65 38.61 40.76
CA ALA A 17 19.84 37.40 40.86
C ALA A 17 18.37 37.58 40.38
N ALA A 18 17.95 38.82 40.06
CA ALA A 18 16.56 39.13 39.73
C ALA A 18 16.22 39.02 38.23
N CYS A 19 17.20 38.79 37.34
CA CYS A 19 16.96 38.49 35.92
C CYS A 19 16.74 36.99 35.70
N GLY A 20 15.84 36.39 36.48
CA GLY A 20 15.37 35.04 36.24
C GLY A 20 14.26 35.08 35.19
N ILE A 21 14.54 34.58 33.98
CA ILE A 21 13.48 34.29 33.01
C ILE A 21 12.60 33.21 33.64
N SER A 22 11.39 33.57 34.07
CA SER A 22 10.39 32.58 34.46
C SER A 22 10.11 31.72 33.24
N THR A 23 10.48 30.44 33.30
CA THR A 23 10.08 29.48 32.29
C THR A 23 8.57 29.41 32.29
N THR A 24 7.93 29.91 31.23
CA THR A 24 6.52 29.60 31.01
C THR A 24 6.44 28.09 30.83
N ASP A 25 5.77 27.41 31.76
CA ASP A 25 5.56 25.97 31.69
C ASP A 25 5.04 25.57 30.30
N VAL A 26 5.53 24.44 29.80
CA VAL A 26 5.05 23.86 28.55
C VAL A 26 3.63 23.38 28.77
N GLN A 27 2.64 24.13 28.27
CA GLN A 27 1.27 23.65 28.24
C GLN A 27 1.13 22.56 27.17
N ASN A 28 1.12 21.31 27.62
CA ASN A 28 0.79 20.17 26.77
C ASN A 28 -0.70 20.24 26.41
N ARG A 29 -1.01 20.68 25.18
CA ARG A 29 -2.39 20.82 24.68
C ARG A 29 -3.03 19.50 24.22
N GLY A 30 -2.51 18.37 24.70
CA GLY A 30 -2.93 17.05 24.29
C GLY A 30 -2.26 16.59 23.00
N GLU A 31 -2.56 15.37 22.58
CA GLU A 31 -2.05 14.81 21.33
C GLU A 31 -2.53 15.64 20.13
N ALA A 32 -1.65 15.80 19.14
CA ALA A 32 -2.03 16.44 17.89
C ALA A 32 -3.23 15.69 17.29
N PRO A 33 -4.24 16.40 16.75
CA PRO A 33 -5.34 15.74 16.09
C PRO A 33 -4.80 14.94 14.91
N VAL A 34 -4.94 13.61 14.97
CA VAL A 34 -4.53 12.73 13.89
C VAL A 34 -5.61 12.77 12.82
N ILE A 35 -5.37 13.52 11.74
CA ILE A 35 -6.24 13.49 10.56
C ILE A 35 -6.03 12.14 9.89
N LYS A 36 -6.99 11.23 10.01
CA LYS A 36 -7.02 10.01 9.19
C LYS A 36 -7.40 10.41 7.79
N LEU A 37 -6.42 10.48 6.88
CA LEU A 37 -6.74 10.63 5.46
C LEU A 37 -7.52 9.38 5.02
N PRO A 38 -8.62 9.54 4.26
CA PRO A 38 -9.30 8.39 3.69
C PRO A 38 -8.32 7.63 2.77
N PRO A 39 -8.45 6.30 2.68
CA PRO A 39 -7.64 5.51 1.75
C PRO A 39 -7.76 6.06 0.33
N PRO A 40 -6.69 6.04 -0.48
CA PRO A 40 -6.79 6.43 -1.88
C PRO A 40 -7.78 5.51 -2.59
N SER A 41 -8.71 6.11 -3.34
CA SER A 41 -9.62 5.35 -4.20
C SER A 41 -8.91 4.97 -5.50
N LYS A 42 -8.84 3.68 -5.80
CA LYS A 42 -8.39 3.14 -7.09
C LYS A 42 -9.55 2.40 -7.75
N THR A 43 -9.33 1.87 -8.95
CA THR A 43 -10.33 1.09 -9.68
C THR A 43 -9.88 -0.35 -9.84
N ILE A 44 -10.80 -1.29 -9.68
CA ILE A 44 -10.62 -2.73 -9.94
C ILE A 44 -11.55 -3.18 -11.06
N TYR A 45 -11.22 -4.27 -11.74
CA TYR A 45 -12.09 -4.85 -12.75
C TYR A 45 -13.03 -5.91 -12.16
N LEU A 46 -14.33 -5.59 -12.16
CA LEU A 46 -15.41 -6.54 -11.88
C LEU A 46 -16.16 -6.88 -13.18
N ILE A 47 -17.12 -7.80 -13.10
CA ILE A 47 -17.92 -8.20 -14.25
C ILE A 47 -19.29 -7.52 -14.15
N LYS A 48 -19.69 -6.83 -15.22
CA LYS A 48 -21.02 -6.26 -15.42
C LYS A 48 -21.55 -6.71 -16.77
N ASP A 49 -22.77 -7.23 -16.81
CA ASP A 49 -23.41 -7.62 -18.08
C ASP A 49 -22.55 -8.58 -18.95
N GLY A 50 -21.68 -9.37 -18.31
CA GLY A 50 -20.76 -10.32 -18.97
C GLY A 50 -19.42 -9.71 -19.41
N GLU A 51 -19.20 -8.42 -19.20
CA GLU A 51 -18.00 -7.69 -19.62
C GLU A 51 -17.22 -7.14 -18.41
N LEU A 52 -15.95 -6.80 -18.62
CA LEU A 52 -15.14 -6.13 -17.61
C LEU A 52 -15.59 -4.68 -17.43
N ALA A 53 -15.84 -4.29 -16.18
CA ALA A 53 -16.18 -2.93 -15.79
C ALA A 53 -15.23 -2.44 -14.70
N LEU A 54 -14.79 -1.19 -14.82
CA LEU A 54 -14.01 -0.51 -13.79
C LEU A 54 -14.94 -0.11 -12.63
N GLU A 55 -14.58 -0.53 -11.43
CA GLU A 55 -15.32 -0.23 -10.21
C GLU A 55 -14.39 0.38 -9.17
N PRO A 56 -14.85 1.40 -8.43
CA PRO A 56 -14.05 2.00 -7.37
C PRO A 56 -13.79 0.98 -6.26
N ALA A 57 -12.58 1.01 -5.72
CA ALA A 57 -12.17 0.23 -4.58
C ALA A 57 -11.31 1.09 -3.63
N ASP A 58 -11.60 0.94 -2.35
CA ASP A 58 -10.75 1.46 -1.29
C ASP A 58 -9.53 0.56 -1.18
N VAL A 59 -8.35 1.14 -1.33
CA VAL A 59 -7.07 0.43 -1.19
C VAL A 59 -6.25 1.06 -0.08
N GLU A 60 -5.45 0.25 0.62
CA GLU A 60 -4.60 0.76 1.70
C GLU A 60 -3.57 1.77 1.18
N ASN A 61 -3.00 1.50 0.00
CA ASN A 61 -2.00 2.34 -0.64
C ASN A 61 -2.05 2.21 -2.18
N GLY A 62 -1.18 2.94 -2.87
CA GLY A 62 -1.15 3.01 -4.34
C GLY A 62 -0.44 1.84 -5.04
N THR A 63 -0.11 0.75 -4.36
CA THR A 63 0.64 -0.38 -4.96
C THR A 63 -0.28 -1.36 -5.69
N VAL A 64 0.29 -2.14 -6.62
CA VAL A 64 -0.43 -3.22 -7.31
C VAL A 64 -0.88 -4.33 -6.36
N ASP A 65 -0.12 -4.55 -5.28
CA ASP A 65 -0.41 -5.55 -4.25
C ASP A 65 -1.73 -5.22 -3.54
N SER A 66 -1.85 -4.00 -3.00
CA SER A 66 -3.08 -3.52 -2.37
C SER A 66 -4.28 -3.48 -3.33
N LEU A 67 -4.04 -3.21 -4.61
CA LEU A 67 -5.11 -3.22 -5.61
C LEU A 67 -5.64 -4.64 -5.89
N LEU A 68 -4.74 -5.63 -5.96
CA LEU A 68 -5.11 -7.03 -6.12
C LEU A 68 -5.77 -7.58 -4.85
N GLU A 69 -5.30 -7.20 -3.66
CA GLU A 69 -5.99 -7.52 -2.41
C GLU A 69 -7.43 -7.01 -2.42
N ALA A 70 -7.65 -5.75 -2.81
CA ALA A 70 -8.99 -5.18 -2.91
C ALA A 70 -9.87 -5.92 -3.94
N LEU A 71 -9.32 -6.32 -5.09
CA LEU A 71 -10.05 -7.11 -6.10
C LEU A 71 -10.54 -8.46 -5.52
N PHE A 72 -9.67 -9.19 -4.83
CA PHE A 72 -10.03 -10.49 -4.24
C PHE A 72 -10.94 -10.33 -3.03
N ALA A 73 -10.76 -9.28 -2.22
CA ALA A 73 -11.65 -8.95 -1.11
C ALA A 73 -13.06 -8.62 -1.61
N ALA A 74 -13.18 -7.78 -2.64
CA ALA A 74 -14.45 -7.46 -3.29
C ALA A 74 -15.12 -8.74 -3.82
N SER A 75 -14.34 -9.65 -4.40
CA SER A 75 -14.85 -10.91 -4.97
C SER A 75 -15.51 -11.85 -3.94
N ASN A 76 -15.20 -11.67 -2.66
CA ASN A 76 -15.79 -12.43 -1.55
C ASN A 76 -17.04 -11.76 -0.95
N GLN A 77 -17.39 -10.55 -1.40
CA GLN A 77 -18.58 -9.85 -0.94
C GLN A 77 -19.80 -10.16 -1.84
N PRO A 78 -21.03 -10.11 -1.28
CA PRO A 78 -22.24 -10.11 -2.09
C PRO A 78 -22.26 -8.86 -2.98
N MET A 79 -22.59 -9.05 -4.26
CA MET A 79 -22.70 -7.97 -5.25
C MET A 79 -24.12 -7.98 -5.83
N THR A 80 -24.68 -6.81 -6.12
CA THR A 80 -26.06 -6.69 -6.63
C THR A 80 -26.10 -6.73 -8.15
N ASP A 81 -25.40 -5.80 -8.79
CA ASP A 81 -25.38 -5.57 -10.25
C ASP A 81 -24.03 -5.93 -10.88
N ARG A 82 -23.18 -6.61 -10.13
CA ARG A 82 -21.84 -7.06 -10.53
C ARG A 82 -21.62 -8.51 -10.15
N THR A 83 -20.69 -9.13 -10.83
CA THR A 83 -20.22 -10.48 -10.52
C THR A 83 -18.70 -10.54 -10.60
N THR A 84 -18.17 -11.72 -10.28
CA THR A 84 -16.72 -12.00 -10.30
C THR A 84 -16.50 -13.49 -10.57
N GLU A 85 -15.49 -13.79 -11.37
CA GLU A 85 -15.02 -15.17 -11.58
C GLU A 85 -13.98 -15.60 -10.54
N LEU A 86 -13.62 -14.70 -9.62
CA LEU A 86 -12.60 -14.96 -8.61
C LEU A 86 -13.15 -15.56 -7.31
N ARG A 87 -14.47 -15.77 -7.23
CA ARG A 87 -15.09 -16.37 -6.03
C ARG A 87 -14.52 -17.76 -5.73
N GLY A 88 -14.11 -17.97 -4.48
CA GLY A 88 -13.45 -19.20 -4.02
C GLY A 88 -11.97 -19.29 -4.42
N LEU A 89 -11.39 -18.20 -4.92
CA LEU A 89 -9.95 -18.03 -5.10
C LEU A 89 -9.45 -16.99 -4.11
N GLU A 90 -8.18 -17.13 -3.73
CA GLU A 90 -7.54 -16.23 -2.77
C GLU A 90 -6.30 -15.63 -3.40
N TYR A 91 -6.08 -14.35 -3.14
CA TYR A 91 -4.81 -13.69 -3.38
C TYR A 91 -3.79 -14.11 -2.32
N VAL A 92 -2.55 -14.38 -2.74
CA VAL A 92 -1.47 -14.72 -1.79
C VAL A 92 -0.42 -13.62 -1.71
N ARG A 93 0.13 -13.25 -2.86
CA ARG A 93 1.22 -12.27 -2.98
C ARG A 93 1.52 -11.98 -4.45
N THR A 94 2.31 -10.94 -4.67
CA THR A 94 2.97 -10.65 -5.94
C THR A 94 4.48 -10.85 -5.85
N LYS A 95 5.12 -10.97 -7.01
CA LYS A 95 6.57 -10.88 -7.17
C LYS A 95 6.89 -10.15 -8.46
N ASP A 96 7.62 -9.05 -8.36
CA ASP A 96 8.18 -8.35 -9.52
C ASP A 96 9.45 -9.06 -10.00
N SER A 97 9.55 -9.28 -11.31
CA SER A 97 10.76 -9.76 -11.97
C SER A 97 11.98 -8.83 -11.82
N LEU A 98 11.74 -7.54 -11.58
CA LEU A 98 12.77 -6.51 -11.44
C LEU A 98 13.18 -6.28 -9.98
N ASP A 99 12.57 -6.96 -9.01
CA ASP A 99 12.87 -6.81 -7.58
C ASP A 99 13.75 -7.99 -7.05
N PRO A 100 14.94 -7.72 -6.45
CA PRO A 100 15.56 -6.41 -6.24
C PRO A 100 16.08 -5.79 -7.53
N VAL A 101 15.92 -4.47 -7.64
CA VAL A 101 16.47 -3.69 -8.75
C VAL A 101 17.98 -3.84 -8.73
N GLN A 102 18.52 -4.63 -9.66
CA GLN A 102 19.97 -4.79 -9.81
C GLN A 102 20.53 -3.45 -10.32
N ARG A 103 21.33 -2.79 -9.47
CA ARG A 103 22.08 -1.57 -9.81
C ARG A 103 23.31 -1.83 -10.69
N ASP A 104 23.67 -3.10 -10.88
CA ASP A 104 24.79 -3.47 -11.72
C ASP A 104 24.37 -3.48 -13.19
N GLU A 105 25.28 -3.03 -14.07
CA GLU A 105 25.18 -2.82 -15.53
C GLU A 105 24.68 -4.02 -16.36
N LYS A 106 24.23 -5.11 -15.72
CA LYS A 106 23.46 -6.15 -16.39
C LYS A 106 22.18 -5.53 -16.93
N GLN A 107 22.10 -5.48 -18.24
CA GLN A 107 20.92 -5.07 -18.98
C GLN A 107 19.68 -5.75 -18.38
N LEU A 108 18.89 -4.97 -17.64
CA LEU A 108 17.62 -5.46 -17.10
C LEU A 108 16.77 -5.93 -18.28
N PRO A 109 16.01 -7.03 -18.12
CA PRO A 109 15.03 -7.43 -19.12
C PRO A 109 14.19 -6.22 -19.51
N ARG A 110 14.02 -5.96 -20.80
CA ARG A 110 13.26 -4.80 -21.28
C ARG A 110 11.80 -4.82 -20.84
N THR A 111 11.30 -5.99 -20.44
CA THR A 111 9.89 -6.25 -20.12
C THR A 111 9.74 -6.64 -18.64
N SER A 112 9.04 -5.85 -17.85
CA SER A 112 8.69 -6.17 -16.46
C SER A 112 7.55 -7.19 -16.41
N THR A 113 7.77 -8.29 -15.68
CA THR A 113 6.73 -9.29 -15.41
C THR A 113 6.32 -9.25 -13.94
N LEU A 114 5.04 -8.96 -13.68
CA LEU A 114 4.43 -9.19 -12.37
C LEU A 114 3.99 -10.65 -12.27
N THR A 115 4.47 -11.39 -11.27
CA THR A 115 3.93 -12.72 -10.95
C THR A 115 2.90 -12.61 -9.83
N VAL A 116 1.66 -12.96 -10.11
CA VAL A 116 0.54 -13.00 -9.15
C VAL A 116 0.36 -14.43 -8.66
N TYR A 117 0.43 -14.63 -7.36
CA TYR A 117 0.21 -15.92 -6.71
C TYR A 117 -1.19 -15.99 -6.14
N ILE A 118 -1.92 -17.06 -6.50
CA ILE A 118 -3.28 -17.31 -6.04
C ILE A 118 -3.41 -18.70 -5.40
N LYS A 119 -4.43 -18.89 -4.57
CA LYS A 119 -4.86 -20.18 -4.01
C LYS A 119 -6.31 -20.48 -4.35
N GLY A 120 -6.75 -21.70 -4.01
CA GLY A 120 -8.09 -22.21 -4.25
C GLY A 120 -8.13 -23.30 -5.30
N ASP A 121 -9.20 -24.10 -5.29
CA ASP A 121 -9.33 -25.28 -6.15
C ASP A 121 -10.16 -25.00 -7.42
N ARG A 122 -10.85 -23.85 -7.48
CA ARG A 122 -11.67 -23.48 -8.62
C ARG A 122 -10.81 -23.19 -9.86
N PRO A 123 -11.19 -23.67 -11.06
CA PRO A 123 -10.52 -23.31 -12.30
C PRO A 123 -10.57 -21.80 -12.54
N LEU A 124 -9.47 -21.23 -13.01
CA LEU A 124 -9.41 -19.81 -13.39
C LEU A 124 -9.86 -19.65 -14.84
N THR A 125 -11.04 -19.05 -15.03
CA THR A 125 -11.65 -18.79 -16.35
C THR A 125 -10.91 -17.68 -17.09
N ARG A 126 -11.22 -17.49 -18.38
CA ARG A 126 -10.67 -16.38 -19.19
C ARG A 126 -11.01 -15.02 -18.56
N LEU A 127 -12.28 -14.80 -18.20
CA LEU A 127 -12.71 -13.59 -17.50
C LEU A 127 -12.03 -13.41 -16.14
N GLY A 128 -11.85 -14.48 -15.36
CA GLY A 128 -11.09 -14.39 -14.09
C GLY A 128 -9.62 -13.99 -14.31
N LYS A 129 -8.97 -14.52 -15.36
CA LYS A 129 -7.63 -14.04 -15.74
C LYS A 129 -7.67 -12.56 -16.13
N ALA A 130 -8.66 -12.15 -16.91
CA ALA A 130 -8.81 -10.78 -17.36
C ALA A 130 -9.00 -9.81 -16.18
N GLN A 131 -9.84 -10.16 -15.19
CA GLN A 131 -10.01 -9.37 -13.96
C GLN A 131 -8.66 -9.16 -13.25
N ILE A 132 -7.85 -10.21 -13.06
CA ILE A 132 -6.54 -10.10 -12.39
C ILE A 132 -5.56 -9.27 -13.22
N VAL A 133 -5.42 -9.61 -14.51
CA VAL A 133 -4.39 -9.05 -15.39
C VAL A 133 -4.67 -7.59 -15.71
N CYS A 134 -5.91 -7.27 -16.10
CA CYS A 134 -6.30 -5.89 -16.38
C CYS A 134 -6.26 -5.03 -15.11
N THR A 135 -6.59 -5.60 -13.94
CA THR A 135 -6.46 -4.84 -12.69
C THR A 135 -4.99 -4.51 -12.41
N ALA A 136 -4.10 -5.49 -12.50
CA ALA A 136 -2.68 -5.29 -12.24
C ALA A 136 -2.00 -4.32 -13.23
N GLN A 137 -2.38 -4.38 -14.52
CA GLN A 137 -1.78 -3.55 -15.57
C GLN A 137 -2.35 -2.12 -15.65
N GLN A 138 -3.27 -1.75 -14.76
CA GLN A 138 -3.56 -0.33 -14.54
C GLN A 138 -2.32 0.42 -14.04
N GLU A 139 -1.42 -0.29 -13.36
CA GLU A 139 -0.08 0.22 -13.08
C GLU A 139 0.82 -0.03 -14.30
N THR A 140 1.23 1.05 -14.98
CA THR A 140 1.99 0.98 -16.24
C THR A 140 3.38 0.37 -16.09
N ALA A 141 3.82 0.11 -14.87
CA ALA A 141 5.10 -0.50 -14.57
C ALA A 141 5.21 -1.96 -15.00
N PHE A 142 4.13 -2.67 -15.34
CA PHE A 142 4.12 -4.10 -15.67
C PHE A 142 3.62 -4.39 -17.09
N GLU A 143 4.52 -4.82 -17.97
CA GLU A 143 4.17 -5.17 -19.35
C GLU A 143 3.45 -6.52 -19.47
N THR A 144 3.69 -7.43 -18.53
CA THR A 144 3.06 -8.75 -18.56
C THR A 144 2.75 -9.27 -17.16
N VAL A 145 1.67 -10.02 -17.03
CA VAL A 145 1.26 -10.64 -15.76
C VAL A 145 1.30 -12.16 -15.89
N LYS A 146 2.11 -12.80 -15.04
CA LYS A 146 2.14 -14.27 -14.89
C LYS A 146 1.27 -14.67 -13.71
N ILE A 147 0.34 -15.60 -13.90
CA ILE A 147 -0.48 -16.12 -12.80
C ILE A 147 0.04 -17.49 -12.39
N VAL A 148 0.26 -17.68 -11.11
CA VAL A 148 0.71 -18.94 -10.50
C VAL A 148 -0.26 -19.35 -9.40
N ARG A 149 -0.75 -20.58 -9.47
CA ARG A 149 -1.54 -21.19 -8.41
C ARG A 149 -0.66 -21.94 -7.44
N GLU A 150 -0.68 -21.53 -6.19
CA GLU A 150 -0.07 -22.28 -5.10
C GLU A 150 -0.96 -23.44 -4.67
N ARG A 151 -0.34 -24.54 -4.26
CA ARG A 151 -1.02 -25.73 -3.79
C ARG A 151 -0.36 -26.21 -2.51
N GLU A 152 -1.17 -26.55 -1.52
CA GLU A 152 -0.63 -27.10 -0.28
C GLU A 152 -0.03 -28.48 -0.52
N GLY A 153 1.21 -28.68 -0.07
CA GLY A 153 1.93 -29.94 -0.22
C GLY A 153 2.25 -30.37 -1.65
N ARG A 154 2.07 -29.50 -2.66
CA ARG A 154 2.36 -29.81 -4.08
C ARG A 154 3.06 -28.63 -4.76
N PRO A 155 3.82 -28.88 -5.84
CA PRO A 155 4.40 -27.79 -6.63
C PRO A 155 3.33 -26.84 -7.17
N SER A 156 3.64 -25.54 -7.18
CA SER A 156 2.78 -24.52 -7.76
C SER A 156 2.57 -24.75 -9.25
N LYS A 157 1.38 -24.43 -9.76
CA LYS A 157 1.01 -24.57 -11.17
C LYS A 157 0.97 -23.20 -11.84
N THR A 158 1.61 -23.04 -13.00
CA THR A 158 1.46 -21.81 -13.80
C THR A 158 0.13 -21.84 -14.56
N GLU A 159 -0.67 -20.77 -14.44
CA GLU A 159 -1.96 -20.58 -15.15
C GLU A 159 -1.81 -19.75 -16.45
N GLY A 160 -0.56 -19.39 -16.76
CA GLY A 160 -0.14 -18.70 -17.98
C GLY A 160 0.49 -17.34 -17.70
N ARG A 161 0.93 -16.70 -18.78
CA ARG A 161 1.46 -15.34 -18.82
C ARG A 161 0.63 -14.57 -19.84
N HIS A 162 0.12 -13.42 -19.46
CA HIS A 162 -0.94 -12.71 -20.19
C HIS A 162 -0.72 -11.19 -20.19
N ILE A 163 -1.30 -10.54 -21.19
CA ILE A 163 -1.48 -9.10 -21.30
C ILE A 163 -2.99 -8.85 -21.34
N CYS A 164 -3.47 -7.77 -20.73
CA CYS A 164 -4.89 -7.47 -20.63
C CYS A 164 -5.58 -7.43 -22.01
N GLY A 165 -4.93 -6.87 -23.03
CA GLY A 165 -5.47 -6.79 -24.39
C GLY A 165 -5.62 -8.12 -25.12
N ASP A 166 -4.99 -9.20 -24.63
CA ASP A 166 -5.00 -10.52 -25.26
C ASP A 166 -6.07 -11.47 -24.66
N LEU A 167 -6.76 -11.03 -23.60
CA LEU A 167 -7.67 -11.85 -22.79
C LEU A 167 -9.15 -11.64 -23.06
#